data_AF-A0A0C3JT30-F1
#
_entry.id   AF-A0A0C3JT30-F1
#
_cell.length_a   1.000
_cell.length_b   1.000
_cell.length_c   1.000
_cell.angle_alpha   90.00
_cell.angle_beta   90.00
_cell.angle_gamma   90.00
#
_symmetry.space_group_name_H-M   'P 1'
#
loop_
_entity.id
_entity.type
_entity.pdbx_description
1 polymer ?
#
loop_
_entity_poly.entity_id
_entity_poly.type
_entity_poly.pdbx_seq_one_letter_code
_entity_poly.pdbx_strand_id
1 'polypeptide(L)'
;MVCQTQNDYICKWVPQKGEFLKILLELEASPEPRNCTWCGNDRVYRCLDCLHQPLFCTECCQKSHESLPFHRIQQQTGDFYEESALHMTGIQFHLGHGRAPCPQVITQAQPAAGEPLPMDDQAWEYVEDIEENPKHLHPPAGSRYLTIMDVTGVHFIVVNWCECGTAETQYIQLLRAKLFPSTFEKPSTAFTFAVLDDFLRDNLECGTSSMNYYSKLCQITSSVFPHLVPDRYCELLQVVQKWWYLKLLKWNGFQGTARSAGKGGLALFCMACPQPGINVDTNEDLDQ
;
A
#
# COMPACT_ATOMS: atom_id res chain seq x y z
N MET A 1 37.06 -24.06 -7.52
CA MET A 1 36.34 -23.11 -6.64
C MET A 1 35.59 -23.94 -5.63
N VAL A 2 36.02 -23.99 -4.36
CA VAL A 2 35.31 -24.80 -3.35
C VAL A 2 34.08 -23.99 -2.93
N CYS A 3 32.90 -24.42 -3.34
CA CYS A 3 31.65 -23.84 -2.87
C CYS A 3 31.55 -24.12 -1.36
N GLN A 4 31.59 -23.05 -0.56
CA GLN A 4 31.32 -23.15 0.87
C GLN A 4 29.88 -23.58 1.07
N THR A 5 29.66 -24.54 1.97
CA THR A 5 28.32 -24.99 2.33
C THR A 5 27.62 -23.93 3.18
N GLN A 6 26.29 -24.00 3.29
CA GLN A 6 25.53 -23.11 4.17
C GLN A 6 26.00 -23.20 5.63
N ASN A 7 26.39 -24.40 6.09
CA ASN A 7 26.94 -24.60 7.42
C ASN A 7 28.30 -23.90 7.60
N ASP A 8 29.16 -23.90 6.58
CA ASP A 8 30.45 -23.21 6.64
C ASP A 8 30.29 -21.70 6.85
N TYR A 9 29.28 -21.08 6.21
CA TYR A 9 28.96 -19.67 6.42
C TYR A 9 28.43 -19.40 7.82
N ILE A 10 27.50 -20.24 8.31
CA ILE A 10 26.95 -20.09 9.66
C ILE A 10 28.06 -20.22 10.71
N CYS A 11 28.97 -21.19 10.57
CA CYS A 11 30.11 -21.36 11.47
C CYS A 11 31.01 -20.12 11.53
N LYS A 12 31.17 -19.39 10.41
CA LYS A 12 31.92 -18.12 10.37
C LYS A 12 31.18 -16.96 11.02
N TRP A 13 29.85 -16.95 10.92
CA TRP A 13 29.00 -15.88 11.48
C TRP A 13 28.78 -16.04 12.99
N VAL A 14 28.69 -17.26 13.52
CA VAL A 14 28.39 -17.51 14.95
C VAL A 14 29.28 -16.71 15.93
N PRO A 15 30.61 -16.58 15.72
CA PRO A 15 31.44 -15.73 16.57
C PRO A 15 31.07 -14.23 16.53
N GLN A 16 30.53 -13.75 15.41
CA GLN A 16 30.19 -12.34 15.17
C GLN A 16 28.77 -11.97 15.63
N LYS A 17 27.90 -12.96 15.91
CA LYS A 17 26.48 -12.73 16.22
C LYS A 17 26.21 -11.70 17.32
N GLY A 18 27.13 -11.58 18.29
CA GLY A 18 27.02 -10.61 19.39
C GLY A 18 27.09 -9.16 18.93
N GLU A 19 27.98 -8.86 17.97
CA GLU A 19 28.08 -7.53 17.36
C GLU A 19 26.83 -7.19 16.55
N PHE A 20 26.31 -8.17 15.81
CA PHE A 20 25.08 -8.02 15.02
C PHE A 20 23.88 -7.73 15.92
N LEU A 21 23.71 -8.51 17.00
CA LEU A 21 22.62 -8.30 17.96
C LEU A 21 22.71 -6.92 18.61
N LYS A 22 23.92 -6.48 18.99
CA LYS A 22 24.14 -5.15 19.55
C LYS A 22 23.65 -4.05 18.60
N ILE A 23 24.03 -4.12 17.32
CA ILE A 23 23.60 -3.14 16.31
C ILE A 23 22.09 -3.18 16.10
N LEU A 24 21.47 -4.37 16.05
CA LEU A 24 20.01 -4.49 15.92
C LEU A 24 19.27 -3.81 17.08
N LEU A 25 19.73 -4.00 18.31
CA LEU A 25 19.17 -3.34 19.50
C LEU A 25 19.44 -1.83 19.50
N GLU A 26 20.62 -1.38 19.07
CA GLU A 26 20.94 0.04 18.90
C GLU A 26 20.05 0.70 17.84
N LEU A 27 19.69 -0.03 16.77
CA LEU A 27 18.73 0.44 15.80
C LEU A 27 17.34 0.54 16.43
N GLU A 28 16.87 -0.41 17.23
CA GLU A 28 15.55 -0.31 17.87
C GLU A 28 15.46 0.82 18.91
N ALA A 29 16.56 1.14 19.58
CA ALA A 29 16.62 2.17 20.61
C ALA A 29 16.35 3.60 20.09
N SER A 30 15.91 4.49 20.97
CA SER A 30 15.84 5.93 20.67
C SER A 30 17.26 6.52 20.76
N PRO A 31 17.84 7.02 19.65
CA PRO A 31 19.22 7.48 19.69
C PRO A 31 19.33 8.82 20.42
N GLU A 32 20.47 9.02 21.08
CA GLU A 32 20.88 10.28 21.71
C GLU A 32 21.99 10.93 20.86
N PRO A 33 21.91 12.25 20.54
CA PRO A 33 20.91 13.21 20.97
C PRO A 33 19.57 13.07 20.21
N ARG A 34 18.50 13.47 20.89
CA ARG A 34 17.11 13.30 20.46
C ARG A 34 16.64 14.42 19.50
N ASN A 35 17.42 14.70 18.45
CA ASN A 35 17.17 15.82 17.55
C ASN A 35 16.73 15.38 16.15
N CYS A 36 15.90 16.19 15.50
CA CYS A 36 15.52 15.99 14.11
C CYS A 36 16.76 16.07 13.21
N THR A 37 16.91 15.09 12.32
CA THR A 37 18.07 14.98 11.42
C THR A 37 18.25 16.18 10.48
N TRP A 38 17.18 16.94 10.22
CA TRP A 38 17.20 18.03 9.23
C TRP A 38 17.26 19.43 9.83
N CYS A 39 16.51 19.71 10.88
CA CYS A 39 16.45 21.05 11.47
C CYS A 39 17.10 21.16 12.85
N GLY A 40 17.45 20.03 13.49
CA GLY A 40 18.04 20.02 14.82
C GLY A 40 17.07 20.25 15.98
N ASN A 41 15.79 20.56 15.71
CA ASN A 41 14.75 20.71 16.73
C ASN A 41 14.35 19.36 17.34
N ASP A 42 13.57 19.39 18.43
CA ASP A 42 12.99 18.19 19.03
C ASP A 42 12.17 17.40 18.01
N ARG A 43 12.31 16.08 18.07
CA ARG A 43 11.65 15.13 17.18
C ARG A 43 10.57 14.35 17.91
N VAL A 44 9.62 13.86 17.13
CA VAL A 44 8.51 13.04 17.61
C VAL A 44 8.40 11.74 16.81
N TYR A 45 8.90 11.72 15.57
CA TYR A 45 8.71 10.62 14.65
C TYR A 45 10.03 10.00 14.19
N ARG A 46 9.97 8.69 13.94
CA ARG A 46 11.01 7.91 13.28
C ARG A 46 10.39 7.22 12.06
N CYS A 47 11.09 7.23 10.94
CA CYS A 47 10.66 6.47 9.76
C CYS A 47 11.37 5.11 9.68
N LEU A 48 10.62 4.04 9.45
CA LEU A 48 11.15 2.68 9.37
C LEU A 48 11.64 2.31 7.97
N ASP A 49 11.08 2.95 6.93
CA ASP A 49 11.37 2.62 5.53
C ASP A 49 12.44 3.55 4.92
N CYS A 50 12.72 4.70 5.53
CA CYS A 50 13.83 5.55 5.14
C CYS A 50 15.18 4.93 5.52
N LEU A 51 16.15 5.02 4.62
CA LEU A 51 17.51 4.52 4.86
C LEU A 51 18.13 5.21 6.08
N HIS A 52 18.78 4.41 6.95
CA HIS A 52 19.33 4.84 8.25
C HIS A 52 18.31 5.33 9.28
N GLN A 53 17.01 5.14 9.02
CA GLN A 53 15.92 5.41 9.97
C GLN A 53 16.00 6.80 10.63
N PRO A 54 16.02 7.88 9.82
CA PRO A 54 16.13 9.25 10.30
C PRO A 54 14.97 9.64 11.21
N LEU A 55 15.24 10.65 12.03
CA LEU A 55 14.31 11.14 13.03
C LEU A 55 13.81 12.53 12.64
N PHE A 56 12.52 12.76 12.84
CA PHE A 56 11.83 13.92 12.32
C PHE A 56 11.01 14.63 13.39
N CYS A 57 11.09 15.96 13.40
CA CYS A 57 9.99 16.77 13.90
C CYS A 57 8.79 16.65 12.93
N THR A 58 7.60 17.04 13.37
CA THR A 58 6.37 16.92 12.56
C THR A 58 6.51 17.55 11.17
N GLU A 59 7.04 18.78 11.08
CA GLU A 59 7.19 19.49 9.81
C GLU A 59 8.19 18.83 8.86
N CYS A 60 9.34 18.40 9.38
CA CYS A 60 10.33 17.69 8.57
C CYS A 60 9.80 16.33 8.13
N CYS A 61 9.00 15.66 8.97
CA CYS A 61 8.35 14.40 8.63
C CYS A 61 7.40 14.59 7.43
N GLN A 62 6.52 15.59 7.48
CA GLN A 62 5.61 15.91 6.37
C GLN A 62 6.37 16.21 5.08
N LYS A 63 7.38 17.09 5.13
CA LYS A 63 8.20 17.46 3.96
C LYS A 63 8.97 16.28 3.37
N SER A 64 9.51 15.39 4.23
CA SER A 64 10.24 14.20 3.78
C SER A 64 9.36 13.22 3.02
N HIS A 65 8.12 13.08 3.48
CA HIS A 65 7.21 12.03 3.02
C HIS A 65 6.15 12.53 2.04
N GLU A 66 6.23 13.78 1.59
CA GLU A 66 5.31 14.34 0.59
C GLU A 66 5.31 13.52 -0.72
N SER A 67 6.48 13.04 -1.13
CA SER A 67 6.62 12.14 -2.29
C SER A 67 6.59 10.65 -1.95
N LEU A 68 6.61 10.30 -0.66
CA LEU A 68 6.69 8.93 -0.15
C LEU A 68 5.64 8.72 0.96
N PRO A 69 4.34 8.89 0.63
CA PRO A 69 3.28 9.01 1.63
C PRO A 69 2.88 7.67 2.28
N PHE A 70 3.48 6.56 1.84
CA PHE A 70 3.21 5.20 2.33
C PHE A 70 4.34 4.64 3.20
N HIS A 71 5.34 5.45 3.55
CA HIS A 71 6.33 5.02 4.52
C HIS A 71 5.70 4.84 5.90
N ARG A 72 6.08 3.77 6.59
CA ARG A 72 5.70 3.47 7.96
C ARG A 72 6.55 4.28 8.91
N ILE A 73 5.88 4.87 9.90
CA ILE A 73 6.52 5.68 10.93
C ILE A 73 6.14 5.17 12.31
N GLN A 74 6.98 5.50 13.28
CA GLN A 74 6.69 5.32 14.69
C GLN A 74 6.74 6.67 15.38
N GLN A 75 5.93 6.81 16.43
CA GLN A 75 5.92 7.99 17.29
C GLN A 75 6.59 7.65 18.62
N GLN A 76 7.38 8.59 19.14
CA GLN A 76 7.98 8.46 20.46
C GLN A 76 6.95 8.80 21.54
N THR A 77 6.63 7.84 22.40
CA THR A 77 5.73 8.01 23.56
C THR A 77 6.56 7.74 24.83
N GLY A 78 7.11 8.80 25.41
CA GLY A 78 8.04 8.70 26.54
C GLY A 78 9.37 8.04 26.16
N ASP A 79 9.59 6.83 26.66
CA ASP A 79 10.86 6.09 26.51
C ASP A 79 10.87 5.09 25.35
N PHE A 80 9.73 4.77 24.77
CA PHE A 80 9.60 3.80 23.68
C PHE A 80 8.91 4.38 22.45
N TYR A 81 8.99 3.62 21.35
CA TYR A 81 8.32 3.93 20.10
C TYR A 81 7.05 3.11 19.96
N GLU A 82 5.96 3.78 19.59
CA GLU A 82 4.68 3.16 19.25
C GLU A 82 4.46 3.24 17.73
N GLU A 83 3.76 2.25 17.17
CA GLU A 83 3.29 2.31 15.78
C GLU A 83 2.46 3.59 15.58
N SER A 84 2.70 4.29 14.47
CA SER A 84 1.97 5.50 14.10
C SER A 84 1.76 5.54 12.60
N ALA A 85 0.99 6.51 12.12
CA ALA A 85 0.69 6.66 10.70
C ALA A 85 0.96 8.07 10.21
N LEU A 86 1.45 8.20 8.98
CA LEU A 86 1.84 9.49 8.41
C LEU A 86 0.71 10.52 8.41
N HIS A 87 -0.55 10.11 8.22
CA HIS A 87 -1.68 11.05 8.28
C HIS A 87 -1.88 11.71 9.64
N MET A 88 -1.44 11.07 10.73
CA MET A 88 -1.50 11.68 12.07
C MET A 88 -0.58 12.88 12.18
N THR A 89 0.44 12.98 11.32
CA THR A 89 1.26 14.18 11.21
C THR A 89 0.52 15.34 10.54
N GLY A 90 -0.59 15.08 9.83
CA GLY A 90 -1.33 16.07 9.04
C GLY A 90 -0.89 16.16 7.57
N ILE A 91 -0.12 15.19 7.07
CA ILE A 91 0.24 15.13 5.65
C ILE A 91 -1.00 15.04 4.77
N GLN A 92 -0.97 15.73 3.63
CA GLN A 92 -2.05 15.74 2.66
C GLN A 92 -1.54 15.34 1.29
N PHE A 93 -2.37 14.65 0.53
CA PHE A 93 -2.04 14.17 -0.80
C PHE A 93 -2.84 14.95 -1.85
N HIS A 94 -2.16 15.85 -2.55
CA HIS A 94 -2.78 16.67 -3.58
C HIS A 94 -2.75 15.94 -4.93
N LEU A 95 -3.93 15.81 -5.55
CA LEU A 95 -4.09 15.26 -6.88
C LEU A 95 -4.10 16.37 -7.93
N GLY A 96 -3.50 16.08 -9.07
CA GLY A 96 -3.23 17.08 -10.10
C GLY A 96 -2.04 17.99 -9.75
N HIS A 97 -1.73 18.92 -10.66
CA HIS A 97 -0.70 19.97 -10.48
C HIS A 97 0.67 19.51 -9.94
N GLY A 98 1.09 18.28 -10.26
CA GLY A 98 2.38 17.75 -9.80
C GLY A 98 2.51 17.65 -8.28
N ARG A 99 1.38 17.40 -7.57
CA ARG A 99 1.25 17.37 -6.10
C ARG A 99 1.20 18.74 -5.42
N ALA A 100 1.20 19.83 -6.17
CA ALA A 100 0.93 21.14 -5.59
C ALA A 100 -0.57 21.29 -5.23
N PRO A 101 -0.91 22.11 -4.22
CA PRO A 101 -2.30 22.46 -3.94
C PRO A 101 -3.02 23.03 -5.16
N CYS A 102 -4.27 22.60 -5.37
CA CYS A 102 -5.10 23.13 -6.45
C CYS A 102 -5.39 24.63 -6.21
N PRO A 103 -5.12 25.52 -7.17
CA PRO A 103 -5.30 26.97 -6.98
C PRO A 103 -6.77 27.36 -6.79
N GLN A 104 -7.72 26.54 -7.25
CA GLN A 104 -9.16 26.82 -7.10
C GLN A 104 -9.66 26.58 -5.67
N VAL A 105 -9.07 25.62 -4.96
CA VAL A 105 -9.48 25.21 -3.60
C VAL A 105 -9.16 26.28 -2.56
N ILE A 106 -8.18 27.15 -2.82
CA ILE A 106 -7.79 28.26 -1.90
C ILE A 106 -8.95 29.25 -1.67
N THR A 107 -9.98 29.26 -2.53
CA THR A 107 -11.10 30.21 -2.46
C THR A 107 -12.25 29.78 -1.54
N GLN A 108 -12.26 28.54 -1.01
CA GLN A 108 -13.36 28.03 -0.18
C GLN A 108 -12.87 27.29 1.06
N ALA A 109 -12.28 28.01 2.02
CA ALA A 109 -12.14 27.49 3.38
C ALA A 109 -13.50 27.62 4.10
N GLN A 110 -14.34 26.58 4.05
CA GLN A 110 -15.41 26.38 5.03
C GLN A 110 -15.09 25.15 5.90
N PRO A 111 -15.23 25.25 7.23
CA PRO A 111 -15.16 24.08 8.09
C PRO A 111 -16.40 23.21 7.85
N ALA A 112 -16.19 22.01 7.29
CA ALA A 112 -17.25 21.02 7.13
C ALA A 112 -17.58 20.39 8.49
N ALA A 113 -18.53 20.99 9.21
CA ALA A 113 -19.31 20.30 10.22
C ALA A 113 -20.48 19.61 9.49
N GLY A 114 -20.38 18.31 9.31
CA GLY A 114 -21.47 17.47 8.80
C GLY A 114 -21.59 16.26 9.72
N GLU A 115 -22.73 16.14 10.39
CA GLU A 115 -23.08 14.99 11.23
C GLU A 115 -23.09 13.70 10.39
N PRO A 116 -22.55 12.58 10.92
CA PRO A 116 -22.66 11.29 10.25
C PRO A 116 -24.10 10.79 10.24
N LEU A 117 -24.61 10.43 9.07
CA LEU A 117 -25.84 9.64 8.95
C LEU A 117 -25.53 8.18 9.33
N PRO A 118 -26.36 7.54 10.17
CA PRO A 118 -26.19 6.13 10.51
C PRO A 118 -26.55 5.26 9.29
N MET A 119 -25.65 4.35 8.91
CA MET A 119 -26.00 3.21 8.07
C MET A 119 -26.25 2.02 8.99
N ASP A 120 -27.42 1.44 8.82
CA ASP A 120 -27.95 0.28 9.52
C ASP A 120 -27.39 -1.04 8.95
N ASP A 121 -27.45 -2.07 9.80
CA ASP A 121 -27.41 -3.51 9.53
C ASP A 121 -26.07 -4.28 9.68
N GLN A 122 -25.78 -4.56 10.96
CA GLN A 122 -25.79 -5.91 11.55
C GLN A 122 -24.93 -7.02 10.89
N ALA A 123 -23.73 -7.25 11.43
CA ALA A 123 -23.19 -8.61 11.62
C ALA A 123 -22.05 -8.63 12.66
N TRP A 124 -22.35 -9.25 13.81
CA TRP A 124 -21.50 -9.64 14.96
C TRP A 124 -21.27 -8.58 16.05
N GLU A 125 -22.20 -8.56 17.01
CA GLU A 125 -21.95 -8.12 18.38
C GLU A 125 -20.95 -9.06 19.07
N TYR A 126 -19.96 -8.48 19.73
CA TYR A 126 -19.20 -8.89 20.94
C TYR A 126 -17.74 -8.41 20.84
N VAL A 127 -17.50 -7.12 21.11
CA VAL A 127 -16.77 -6.62 22.30
C VAL A 127 -17.15 -5.14 22.45
N GLU A 128 -18.04 -4.82 23.36
CA GLU A 128 -18.18 -3.46 23.88
C GLU A 128 -16.98 -3.18 24.81
N ASP A 129 -16.42 -1.98 24.69
CA ASP A 129 -15.41 -1.35 25.56
C ASP A 129 -13.95 -1.85 25.49
N ILE A 130 -13.19 -1.35 24.49
CA ILE A 130 -11.76 -1.09 24.65
C ILE A 130 -11.54 0.41 24.34
N GLU A 131 -11.46 1.24 25.38
CA GLU A 131 -11.12 2.68 25.29
C GLU A 131 -9.70 2.96 24.75
N GLU A 132 -8.96 1.94 24.31
CA GLU A 132 -7.58 2.05 23.82
C GLU A 132 -7.35 1.36 22.47
N ASN A 133 -8.31 1.39 21.55
CA ASN A 133 -8.02 0.91 20.20
C ASN A 133 -7.00 1.83 19.50
N PRO A 134 -5.92 1.29 18.89
CA PRO A 134 -4.86 2.14 18.34
C PRO A 134 -5.39 3.06 17.24
N LYS A 135 -5.31 4.38 17.48
CA LYS A 135 -5.89 5.40 16.59
C LYS A 135 -5.34 5.35 15.17
N HIS A 136 -4.11 4.85 14.98
CA HIS A 136 -3.47 4.76 13.67
C HIS A 136 -4.09 3.68 12.76
N LEU A 137 -4.86 2.74 13.32
CA LEU A 137 -5.51 1.65 12.57
C LEU A 137 -6.94 1.97 12.14
N HIS A 138 -7.52 3.07 12.63
CA HIS A 138 -8.86 3.49 12.25
C HIS A 138 -8.83 4.63 11.23
N PRO A 139 -9.70 4.57 10.20
CA PRO A 139 -9.90 5.73 9.35
C PRO A 139 -10.43 6.89 10.21
N PRO A 140 -9.78 8.06 10.19
CA PRO A 140 -10.29 9.19 10.95
C PRO A 140 -11.67 9.62 10.45
N ALA A 141 -12.55 10.01 11.36
CA ALA A 141 -13.92 10.41 11.03
C ALA A 141 -13.92 11.62 10.06
N GLY A 142 -14.43 11.43 8.84
CA GLY A 142 -14.59 12.49 7.84
C GLY A 142 -14.52 11.98 6.40
N SER A 143 -15.19 12.68 5.47
CA SER A 143 -15.36 12.23 4.07
C SER A 143 -14.14 12.39 3.16
N ARG A 144 -13.03 12.97 3.66
CA ARG A 144 -11.84 13.30 2.85
C ARG A 144 -10.69 12.30 2.97
N TYR A 145 -10.80 11.33 3.87
CA TYR A 145 -9.80 10.28 4.02
C TYR A 145 -10.02 9.19 2.97
N LEU A 146 -8.95 8.85 2.27
CA LEU A 146 -8.91 7.69 1.38
C LEU A 146 -8.15 6.57 2.08
N THR A 147 -8.73 5.37 2.09
CA THR A 147 -8.02 4.16 2.50
C THR A 147 -7.19 3.66 1.32
N ILE A 148 -5.87 3.61 1.46
CA ILE A 148 -4.94 3.22 0.40
C ILE A 148 -4.20 1.97 0.84
N MET A 149 -4.34 0.89 0.07
CA MET A 149 -3.51 -0.31 0.24
C MET A 149 -2.24 -0.19 -0.60
N ASP A 150 -1.11 -0.38 0.06
CA ASP A 150 0.22 -0.41 -0.54
C ASP A 150 0.98 -1.68 -0.09
N VAL A 151 2.11 -1.99 -0.73
CA VAL A 151 3.00 -3.09 -0.32
C VAL A 151 3.53 -2.93 1.11
N THR A 152 3.53 -1.70 1.61
CA THR A 152 3.90 -1.33 2.99
C THR A 152 2.73 -1.41 3.99
N GLY A 153 1.53 -1.82 3.57
CA GLY A 153 0.36 -1.96 4.43
C GLY A 153 -0.82 -1.06 4.04
N VAL A 154 -1.74 -0.87 4.98
CA VAL A 154 -2.94 -0.05 4.82
C VAL A 154 -2.70 1.34 5.40
N HIS A 155 -2.92 2.36 4.57
CA HIS A 155 -2.69 3.76 4.91
C HIS A 155 -3.99 4.55 4.80
N PHE A 156 -4.23 5.45 5.74
CA PHE A 156 -5.27 6.48 5.62
C PHE A 156 -4.61 7.78 5.23
N ILE A 157 -5.12 8.51 4.23
CA ILE A 157 -4.54 9.77 3.81
C ILE A 157 -5.63 10.77 3.41
N VAL A 158 -5.48 12.03 3.80
CA VAL A 158 -6.35 13.11 3.32
C VAL A 158 -5.99 13.41 1.86
N VAL A 159 -6.97 13.24 0.97
CA VAL A 159 -6.79 13.51 -0.46
C VAL A 159 -7.45 14.82 -0.83
N ASN A 160 -6.70 15.69 -1.50
CA ASN A 160 -7.20 16.94 -2.05
C ASN A 160 -7.31 16.83 -3.57
N TRP A 161 -8.53 16.99 -4.09
CA TRP A 161 -8.82 16.85 -5.51
C TRP A 161 -8.43 18.09 -6.31
N CYS A 162 -8.09 17.90 -7.59
CA CYS A 162 -8.04 19.00 -8.54
C CYS A 162 -9.48 19.36 -8.97
N GLU A 163 -9.81 20.64 -8.84
CA GLU A 163 -11.13 21.21 -9.17
C GLU A 163 -11.02 22.31 -10.23
N CYS A 164 -9.92 22.36 -10.98
CA CYS A 164 -9.81 23.26 -12.12
C CYS A 164 -10.89 22.94 -13.17
N GLY A 165 -11.29 23.93 -13.98
CA GLY A 165 -12.30 23.70 -15.04
C GLY A 165 -11.90 22.64 -16.08
N THR A 166 -10.61 22.31 -16.16
CA THR A 166 -10.05 21.23 -17.01
C THR A 166 -9.74 19.95 -16.22
N ALA A 167 -10.20 19.83 -14.97
CA ALA A 167 -9.88 18.69 -14.13
C ALA A 167 -10.52 17.41 -14.68
N GLU A 168 -9.75 16.33 -14.70
CA GLU A 168 -10.26 14.99 -14.98
C GLU A 168 -11.16 14.52 -13.81
N THR A 169 -11.97 13.50 -14.03
CA THR A 169 -12.79 12.89 -12.96
C THR A 169 -11.91 12.32 -11.83
N GLN A 170 -12.43 12.24 -10.61
CA GLN A 170 -11.70 11.80 -9.42
C GLN A 170 -10.96 10.46 -9.62
N TYR A 171 -11.63 9.45 -10.19
CA TYR A 171 -11.02 8.14 -10.43
C TYR A 171 -9.86 8.20 -11.44
N ILE A 172 -9.90 9.10 -12.44
CA ILE A 172 -8.80 9.31 -13.38
C ILE A 172 -7.63 10.02 -12.69
N GLN A 173 -7.90 11.01 -11.85
CA GLN A 173 -6.87 11.68 -11.06
C GLN A 173 -6.10 10.68 -10.17
N LEU A 174 -6.80 9.73 -9.55
CA LEU A 174 -6.17 8.62 -8.82
C LEU A 174 -5.31 7.75 -9.74
N LEU A 175 -5.82 7.34 -10.90
CA LEU A 175 -5.06 6.50 -11.84
C LEU A 175 -3.78 7.20 -12.33
N ARG A 176 -3.84 8.52 -12.57
CA ARG A 176 -2.65 9.35 -12.89
C ARG A 176 -1.63 9.36 -11.76
N ALA A 177 -2.09 9.30 -10.50
CA ALA A 177 -1.27 9.19 -9.31
C ALA A 177 -0.82 7.75 -8.99
N LYS A 178 -1.02 6.78 -9.91
CA LYS A 178 -0.75 5.34 -9.72
C LYS A 178 -1.55 4.70 -8.59
N LEU A 179 -2.76 5.21 -8.37
CA LEU A 179 -3.74 4.67 -7.44
C LEU A 179 -4.93 4.12 -8.25
N PHE A 180 -5.22 2.84 -8.10
CA PHE A 180 -6.37 2.20 -8.70
C PHE A 180 -7.57 2.28 -7.74
N PRO A 181 -8.65 2.98 -8.11
CA PRO A 181 -9.81 3.10 -7.24
C PRO A 181 -10.64 1.82 -7.21
N SER A 182 -11.19 1.49 -6.04
CA SER A 182 -12.18 0.41 -5.88
C SER A 182 -13.49 0.73 -6.63
N THR A 183 -13.96 1.97 -6.47
CA THR A 183 -15.23 2.50 -7.00
C THR A 183 -15.00 3.76 -7.84
N PHE A 184 -15.89 4.03 -8.80
CA PHE A 184 -15.71 5.14 -9.75
C PHE A 184 -16.35 6.46 -9.32
N GLU A 185 -17.51 6.41 -8.66
CA GLU A 185 -18.31 7.61 -8.36
C GLU A 185 -17.73 8.39 -7.18
N LYS A 186 -17.48 7.70 -6.07
CA LYS A 186 -16.93 8.28 -4.84
C LYS A 186 -15.91 7.31 -4.26
N PRO A 187 -14.63 7.39 -4.68
CA PRO A 187 -13.60 6.48 -4.20
C PRO A 187 -13.34 6.75 -2.71
N SER A 188 -13.65 5.76 -1.87
CA SER A 188 -13.24 5.70 -0.46
C SER A 188 -11.98 4.85 -0.26
N THR A 189 -11.71 3.96 -1.22
CA THR A 189 -10.63 2.98 -1.17
C THR A 189 -9.88 2.96 -2.50
N ALA A 190 -8.55 2.94 -2.44
CA ALA A 190 -7.68 2.78 -3.59
C ALA A 190 -6.51 1.83 -3.30
N PHE A 191 -5.89 1.33 -4.36
CA PHE A 191 -4.77 0.40 -4.32
C PHE A 191 -3.62 0.98 -5.10
N THR A 192 -2.40 0.97 -4.56
CA THR A 192 -1.25 1.37 -5.35
C THR A 192 -1.03 0.38 -6.50
N PHE A 193 -0.50 0.84 -7.63
CA PHE A 193 -0.10 -0.09 -8.69
C PHE A 193 0.98 -1.07 -8.19
N ALA A 194 1.76 -0.68 -7.19
CA ALA A 194 2.76 -1.52 -6.55
C ALA A 194 2.13 -2.73 -5.85
N VAL A 195 1.09 -2.55 -5.02
CA VAL A 195 0.45 -3.69 -4.33
C VAL A 195 -0.24 -4.64 -5.30
N LEU A 196 -0.79 -4.11 -6.41
CA LEU A 196 -1.42 -4.95 -7.43
C LEU A 196 -0.40 -5.76 -8.24
N ASP A 197 0.76 -5.17 -8.55
CA ASP A 197 1.85 -5.88 -9.22
C ASP A 197 2.55 -6.88 -8.28
N ASP A 198 2.65 -6.56 -6.98
CA ASP A 198 3.17 -7.45 -5.94
C ASP A 198 2.24 -8.65 -5.72
N PHE A 199 0.92 -8.42 -5.62
CA PHE A 199 -0.08 -9.49 -5.54
C PHE A 199 0.06 -10.50 -6.70
N LEU A 200 0.11 -10.01 -7.95
CA LEU A 200 0.19 -10.87 -9.12
C LEU A 200 1.50 -11.69 -9.13
N ARG A 201 2.59 -11.11 -8.61
CA ARG A 201 3.88 -11.79 -8.48
C ARG A 201 3.86 -12.85 -7.39
N ASP A 202 3.35 -12.54 -6.20
CA ASP A 202 3.23 -13.50 -5.09
C ASP A 202 2.30 -14.67 -5.43
N ASN A 203 1.23 -14.39 -6.18
CA ASN A 203 0.33 -15.45 -6.65
C ASN A 203 1.01 -16.36 -7.68
N LEU A 204 1.77 -15.79 -8.62
CA LEU A 204 2.46 -16.54 -9.67
C LEU A 204 3.67 -17.33 -9.15
N GLU A 205 4.58 -16.66 -8.44
CA GLU A 205 5.88 -17.21 -8.05
C GLU A 205 5.79 -18.08 -6.79
N CYS A 206 4.98 -17.66 -5.81
CA CYS A 206 4.90 -18.32 -4.52
C CYS A 206 3.65 -19.19 -4.35
N GLY A 207 2.71 -19.17 -5.30
CA GLY A 207 1.43 -19.87 -5.18
C GLY A 207 0.57 -19.36 -4.02
N THR A 208 0.81 -18.12 -3.57
CA THR A 208 0.13 -17.55 -2.41
C THR A 208 -1.35 -17.35 -2.73
N SER A 209 -2.23 -17.88 -1.87
CA SER A 209 -3.67 -17.64 -1.98
C SER A 209 -3.98 -16.16 -1.73
N SER A 210 -5.07 -15.65 -2.32
CA SER A 210 -5.47 -14.25 -2.12
C SER A 210 -5.64 -13.89 -0.63
N MET A 211 -6.20 -14.82 0.16
CA MET A 211 -6.41 -14.63 1.60
C MET A 211 -5.08 -14.57 2.38
N ASN A 212 -4.10 -15.42 2.03
CA ASN A 212 -2.78 -15.38 2.66
C ASN A 212 -2.05 -14.07 2.34
N TYR A 213 -2.14 -13.61 1.08
CA TYR A 213 -1.56 -12.33 0.68
C TYR A 213 -2.20 -11.16 1.44
N TYR A 214 -3.52 -11.15 1.53
CA TYR A 214 -4.25 -10.15 2.31
C TYR A 214 -3.86 -10.18 3.80
N SER A 215 -3.75 -11.38 4.37
CA SER A 215 -3.34 -11.55 5.77
C SER A 215 -1.89 -11.06 6.01
N LYS A 216 -0.99 -11.27 5.03
CA LYS A 216 0.36 -10.68 5.02
C LYS A 216 0.29 -9.14 5.06
N LEU A 217 -0.56 -8.50 4.25
CA LEU A 217 -0.73 -7.04 4.28
C LEU A 217 -1.25 -6.54 5.64
N CYS A 218 -2.20 -7.23 6.27
CA CYS A 218 -2.65 -6.88 7.62
C CYS A 218 -1.51 -6.96 8.64
N GLN A 219 -0.70 -8.02 8.61
CA GLN A 219 0.47 -8.17 9.50
C GLN A 219 1.57 -7.12 9.23
N ILE A 220 1.78 -6.71 7.97
CA ILE A 220 2.71 -5.64 7.63
C ILE A 220 2.21 -4.29 8.19
N THR A 221 0.88 -4.08 8.19
CA THR A 221 0.23 -2.86 8.70
C THR A 221 0.34 -2.76 10.22
N SER A 222 0.02 -3.84 10.93
CA SER A 222 0.28 -3.98 12.37
C SER A 222 0.57 -5.43 12.70
N SER A 223 1.76 -5.65 13.24
CA SER A 223 2.18 -6.98 13.69
C SER A 223 1.51 -7.37 15.01
N VAL A 224 1.10 -6.39 15.82
CA VAL A 224 0.49 -6.60 17.14
C VAL A 224 -1.02 -6.79 17.01
N PHE A 225 -1.69 -6.00 16.15
CA PHE A 225 -3.15 -6.02 16.02
C PHE A 225 -3.64 -6.15 14.56
N PRO A 226 -3.26 -7.22 13.83
CA PRO A 226 -3.62 -7.39 12.43
C PRO A 226 -5.14 -7.50 12.19
N HIS A 227 -5.89 -7.95 13.19
CA HIS A 227 -7.36 -8.10 13.12
C HIS A 227 -8.11 -6.76 13.21
N LEU A 228 -7.44 -5.68 13.63
CA LEU A 228 -8.03 -4.34 13.69
C LEU A 228 -7.86 -3.55 12.39
N VAL A 229 -7.04 -4.06 11.46
CA VAL A 229 -6.84 -3.45 10.15
C VAL A 229 -8.17 -3.53 9.37
N PRO A 230 -8.66 -2.44 8.76
CA PRO A 230 -9.95 -2.46 8.07
C PRO A 230 -10.03 -3.52 6.98
N ASP A 231 -11.10 -4.31 7.00
CA ASP A 231 -11.30 -5.35 5.98
C ASP A 231 -11.62 -4.72 4.61
N ARG A 232 -10.72 -4.95 3.65
CA ARG A 232 -10.83 -4.56 2.24
C ARG A 232 -10.54 -5.71 1.28
N TYR A 233 -10.68 -6.95 1.75
CA TYR A 233 -10.36 -8.15 0.99
C TYR A 233 -11.21 -8.27 -0.29
N CYS A 234 -12.51 -8.01 -0.19
CA CYS A 234 -13.42 -8.06 -1.34
C CYS A 234 -13.06 -7.01 -2.40
N GLU A 235 -12.72 -5.78 -1.99
CA GLU A 235 -12.24 -4.75 -2.90
C GLU A 235 -10.92 -5.15 -3.57
N LEU A 236 -10.01 -5.80 -2.84
CA LEU A 236 -8.74 -6.29 -3.38
C LEU A 236 -8.99 -7.27 -4.52
N LEU A 237 -9.82 -8.28 -4.31
CA LEU A 237 -10.13 -9.29 -5.33
C LEU A 237 -10.70 -8.65 -6.61
N GLN A 238 -11.62 -7.69 -6.45
CA GLN A 238 -12.22 -7.00 -7.59
C GLN A 238 -11.19 -6.17 -8.36
N VAL A 239 -10.36 -5.41 -7.64
CA VAL A 239 -9.36 -4.53 -8.27
C VAL A 239 -8.25 -5.32 -8.93
N VAL A 240 -7.79 -6.41 -8.32
CA VAL A 240 -6.78 -7.31 -8.92
C VAL A 240 -7.29 -7.91 -10.23
N GLN A 241 -8.54 -8.37 -10.29
CA GLN A 241 -9.12 -8.91 -11.52
C GLN A 241 -9.15 -7.84 -12.64
N LYS A 242 -9.60 -6.62 -12.31
CA LYS A 242 -9.61 -5.48 -13.24
C LYS A 242 -8.19 -5.12 -13.70
N TRP A 243 -7.24 -5.10 -12.77
CA TRP A 243 -5.83 -4.79 -13.04
C TRP A 243 -5.18 -5.81 -13.97
N TRP A 244 -5.38 -7.10 -13.70
CA TRP A 244 -4.86 -8.18 -14.53
C TRP A 244 -5.41 -8.09 -15.95
N TYR A 245 -6.72 -7.87 -16.10
CA TYR A 245 -7.34 -7.66 -17.40
C TYR A 245 -6.72 -6.48 -18.17
N LEU A 246 -6.51 -5.34 -17.52
CA LEU A 246 -5.87 -4.17 -18.14
C LEU A 246 -4.41 -4.43 -18.53
N LYS A 247 -3.66 -5.18 -17.73
CA LYS A 247 -2.29 -5.61 -18.08
C LYS A 247 -2.30 -6.50 -19.32
N LEU A 248 -3.21 -7.46 -19.41
CA LEU A 248 -3.35 -8.33 -20.58
C LEU A 248 -3.70 -7.54 -21.85
N LEU A 249 -4.65 -6.61 -21.78
CA LEU A 249 -4.98 -5.72 -22.90
C LEU A 249 -3.76 -4.91 -23.35
N LYS A 250 -3.05 -4.31 -22.39
CA LYS A 250 -1.85 -3.51 -22.65
C LYS A 250 -0.73 -4.35 -23.30
N TRP A 251 -0.46 -5.54 -22.80
CA TRP A 251 0.60 -6.42 -23.32
C TRP A 251 0.29 -6.95 -24.72
N ASN A 252 -0.98 -7.15 -25.05
CA ASN A 252 -1.42 -7.58 -26.38
C ASN A 252 -1.68 -6.40 -27.34
N GLY A 253 -1.38 -5.16 -26.94
CA GLY A 253 -1.53 -3.98 -27.80
C GLY A 253 -2.98 -3.56 -28.08
N PHE A 254 -3.95 -4.00 -27.28
CA PHE A 254 -5.33 -3.57 -27.38
C PHE A 254 -5.49 -2.17 -26.74
N GLN A 255 -5.20 -1.13 -27.52
CA GLN A 255 -5.45 0.27 -27.15
C GLN A 255 -6.37 0.92 -28.17
N GLY A 256 -7.60 1.27 -27.75
CA GLY A 256 -8.52 2.08 -28.57
C GLY A 256 -8.95 1.47 -29.91
N THR A 257 -8.70 0.19 -30.15
CA THR A 257 -9.08 -0.49 -31.40
C THR A 257 -10.49 -1.05 -31.31
N ALA A 258 -11.26 -0.95 -32.40
CA ALA A 258 -12.57 -1.61 -32.56
C ALA A 258 -12.50 -3.16 -32.58
N ARG A 259 -11.30 -3.72 -32.41
CA ARG A 259 -11.05 -5.16 -32.30
C ARG A 259 -11.21 -5.57 -30.84
N SER A 260 -12.30 -6.25 -30.51
CA SER A 260 -12.40 -6.98 -29.26
C SER A 260 -11.44 -8.17 -29.30
N ALA A 261 -10.80 -8.47 -28.16
CA ALA A 261 -10.08 -9.72 -28.03
C ALA A 261 -11.10 -10.87 -28.14
N GLY A 262 -10.96 -11.71 -29.17
CA GLY A 262 -11.74 -12.94 -29.28
C GLY A 262 -11.47 -13.87 -28.09
N LYS A 263 -12.25 -14.95 -27.95
CA LYS A 263 -11.98 -15.98 -26.93
C LYS A 263 -10.53 -16.47 -27.05
N GLY A 264 -9.79 -16.44 -25.94
CA GLY A 264 -8.37 -16.80 -25.92
C GLY A 264 -7.40 -15.74 -26.48
N GLY A 265 -7.88 -14.63 -27.05
CA GLY A 265 -7.04 -13.60 -27.67
C GLY A 265 -6.21 -12.75 -26.70
N LEU A 266 -6.37 -12.96 -25.39
CA LEU A 266 -5.53 -12.36 -24.34
C LEU A 266 -4.61 -13.36 -23.66
N ALA A 267 -4.72 -14.66 -23.99
CA ALA A 267 -3.85 -15.67 -23.43
C ALA A 267 -2.41 -15.44 -23.92
N LEU A 268 -1.45 -15.47 -23.00
CA LEU A 268 -0.04 -15.44 -23.37
C LEU A 268 0.28 -16.73 -24.14
N PHE A 269 0.99 -16.59 -25.26
CA PHE A 269 1.49 -17.74 -25.99
C PHE A 269 2.43 -18.54 -25.07
N CYS A 270 2.05 -19.78 -24.78
CA CYS A 270 2.84 -20.71 -23.99
C CYS A 270 3.30 -21.87 -24.87
N MET A 271 4.61 -21.96 -25.11
CA MET A 271 5.21 -23.02 -25.91
C MET A 271 5.06 -24.42 -25.28
N ALA A 272 4.82 -24.49 -23.97
CA ALA A 272 4.58 -25.75 -23.26
C ALA A 272 3.10 -26.18 -23.29
N CYS A 273 2.16 -25.23 -23.49
CA CYS A 273 0.75 -25.58 -23.62
C CYS A 273 0.48 -26.20 -25.00
N PRO A 274 -0.50 -27.11 -25.12
CA PRO A 274 -1.01 -27.59 -26.41
C PRO A 274 -1.40 -26.44 -27.35
N GLN A 275 -0.68 -26.30 -28.46
CA GLN A 275 -0.92 -25.37 -29.56
C GLN A 275 -1.11 -26.20 -30.84
N PRO A 276 -2.37 -26.49 -31.21
CA PRO A 276 -2.68 -27.26 -32.41
C PRO A 276 -1.99 -26.68 -33.66
N GLY A 277 -1.26 -27.52 -34.39
CA GLY A 277 -0.49 -27.13 -35.58
C GLY A 277 0.85 -26.45 -35.31
N ILE A 278 1.23 -26.25 -34.04
CA ILE A 278 2.57 -25.75 -33.65
C ILE A 278 3.36 -26.85 -32.92
N ASN A 279 2.82 -27.36 -31.81
CA ASN A 279 3.47 -28.37 -30.97
C ASN A 279 2.54 -29.56 -30.63
N VAL A 280 1.31 -29.56 -31.13
CA VAL A 280 0.37 -30.70 -31.10
C VAL A 280 -0.12 -30.94 -32.51
N ASP A 281 -0.01 -32.18 -32.99
CA ASP A 281 -0.51 -32.55 -34.31
C ASP A 281 -2.04 -32.56 -34.28
N THR A 282 -2.67 -31.96 -35.29
CA THR A 282 -4.13 -31.78 -35.35
C THR A 282 -4.89 -33.07 -35.66
N ASN A 283 -4.18 -34.17 -35.96
CA ASN A 283 -4.75 -35.45 -36.39
C ASN A 283 -4.62 -36.57 -35.34
N GLU A 284 -4.06 -36.31 -34.16
CA GLU A 284 -4.01 -37.31 -33.08
C GLU A 284 -5.26 -37.15 -32.19
N ASP A 285 -6.23 -38.04 -32.39
CA ASP A 285 -7.39 -38.19 -31.52
C ASP A 285 -6.93 -38.48 -30.07
N LEU A 286 -7.20 -37.55 -29.15
CA LEU A 286 -6.84 -37.65 -27.73
C LEU A 286 -7.77 -38.60 -26.92
N ASP A 287 -8.28 -39.65 -27.54
CA ASP A 287 -9.11 -40.68 -26.89
C ASP A 287 -8.56 -42.09 -27.19
N GLN A 288 -7.50 -42.49 -26.47
CA GLN A 288 -7.17 -43.89 -26.16
C GLN A 288 -6.66 -44.02 -24.73
#